data_AF-A0A1S6HWB0-F1
#
_entry.id   AF-A0A1S6HWB0-F1
#
_cell.length_a   1.000
_cell.length_b   1.000
_cell.length_c   1.000
_cell.angle_alpha   90.00
_cell.angle_beta   90.00
_cell.angle_gamma   90.00
#
_symmetry.space_group_name_H-M   'P 1'
#
loop_
_entity.id
_entity.type
_entity.pdbx_description
1 polymer ?
#
loop_
_entity_poly.entity_id
_entity_poly.type
_entity_poly.pdbx_seq_one_letter_code
_entity_poly.pdbx_strand_id
1 'polypeptide(L)' 'MKRYLLWNPAKVASHNGNADTFEELLQTESQQDCSWSSLITTDDIEAIVTAIQNECDVDISYKEIQFFT' A
#
# COMPACT_ATOMS: atom_id res chain seq x y z
N MET A 1 -0.44 13.18 -13.35
CA MET A 1 -1.00 12.13 -12.47
C MET A 1 -0.10 10.91 -12.42
N LYS A 2 0.43 10.67 -11.23
CA LYS A 2 1.26 9.51 -10.91
C LYS A 2 0.38 8.38 -10.37
N ARG A 3 0.89 7.16 -10.42
CA ARG A 3 0.20 5.96 -9.91
C ARG A 3 0.96 5.43 -8.71
N TYR A 4 0.23 5.03 -7.69
CA TYR A 4 0.77 4.53 -6.43
C TYR A 4 0.05 3.24 -6.02
N LEU A 5 0.80 2.30 -5.47
CA LEU A 5 0.22 1.28 -4.60
C LEU A 5 0.24 1.80 -3.17
N LEU A 6 -0.87 1.64 -2.47
CA LEU A 6 -1.11 2.04 -1.09
C LEU A 6 -1.49 0.79 -0.29
N TRP A 7 -0.92 0.58 0.90
CA TRP A 7 -1.27 -0.55 1.76
C TRP A 7 -1.10 -0.22 3.25
N ASN A 8 -1.76 -1.01 4.09
CA ASN A 8 -1.63 -0.94 5.55
C ASN A 8 -0.82 -2.17 6.02
N PRO A 9 0.45 -2.00 6.42
CA PRO A 9 1.28 -3.11 6.90
C PRO A 9 0.68 -3.84 8.10
N ALA A 10 0.10 -3.11 9.06
CA ALA A 10 -0.53 -3.70 10.24
C ALA A 10 -1.73 -4.59 9.90
N LYS A 11 -2.53 -4.21 8.90
CA LYS A 11 -3.63 -5.04 8.39
C LYS A 11 -3.12 -6.32 7.73
N VAL A 12 -2.01 -6.25 7.01
CA VAL A 12 -1.39 -7.45 6.40
C VAL A 12 -0.86 -8.37 7.50
N ALA A 13 -0.17 -7.81 8.49
CA ALA A 13 0.35 -8.54 9.65
C ALA A 13 -0.76 -9.24 10.45
N SER A 14 -1.93 -8.61 10.62
CA SER A 14 -3.07 -9.22 11.30
C SER A 14 -3.64 -10.46 10.57
N HIS A 15 -3.25 -10.67 9.31
CA HIS A 15 -3.61 -11.83 8.49
C HIS A 15 -2.40 -12.73 8.20
N ASN A 16 -1.40 -12.76 9.09
CA ASN A 16 -0.18 -13.56 8.97
C ASN A 16 0.64 -13.29 7.69
N GLY A 17 0.60 -12.05 7.19
CA GLY A 17 1.46 -11.60 6.10
C GLY A 17 2.57 -10.67 6.58
N ASN A 18 3.51 -10.32 5.68
CA ASN A 18 4.52 -9.29 5.91
C ASN A 18 4.42 -8.21 4.82
N ALA A 19 4.48 -6.94 5.19
CA ALA A 19 4.41 -5.82 4.26
C ALA A 19 5.12 -4.57 4.79
N ASP A 20 6.18 -4.74 5.60
CA ASP A 20 6.99 -3.61 6.06
C ASP A 20 7.71 -2.93 4.89
N THR A 21 8.03 -3.71 3.86
CA THR A 21 8.55 -3.24 2.56
C THR A 21 7.60 -3.57 1.41
N PHE A 22 7.81 -2.92 0.27
CA PHE A 22 7.05 -3.18 -0.96
C PHE A 22 7.31 -4.61 -1.48
N GLU A 23 8.54 -5.08 -1.38
CA GLU A 23 8.94 -6.42 -1.80
C GLU A 23 8.27 -7.51 -0.95
N GLU A 24 8.20 -7.31 0.37
CA GLU A 24 7.49 -8.22 1.28
C GLU A 24 5.98 -8.23 1.00
N LEU A 25 5.38 -7.07 0.72
CA LEU A 25 3.98 -6.99 0.32
C LEU A 25 3.71 -7.84 -0.92
N LEU A 26 4.50 -7.67 -1.99
CA LEU A 26 4.31 -8.44 -3.23
C LEU A 26 4.49 -9.94 -3.02
N GLN A 27 5.46 -10.32 -2.18
CA GLN A 27 5.65 -11.72 -1.81
C GLN A 27 4.44 -12.26 -1.05
N THR A 28 3.90 -11.50 -0.09
CA THR A 28 2.71 -11.89 0.68
C THR A 28 1.48 -12.01 -0.21
N GLU A 29 1.21 -11.03 -1.08
CA GLU A 29 0.11 -11.08 -2.04
C GLU A 29 0.19 -12.32 -2.95
N SER A 30 1.40 -12.64 -3.43
CA SER A 30 1.66 -13.83 -4.23
C SER A 30 1.44 -15.14 -3.46
N GLN A 31 1.93 -15.22 -2.22
CA GLN A 31 1.78 -16.41 -1.37
C GLN A 31 0.33 -16.67 -0.94
N GLN A 32 -0.44 -15.60 -0.76
CA GLN A 32 -1.83 -15.68 -0.29
C GLN A 32 -2.86 -15.62 -1.43
N ASP A 33 -2.41 -15.54 -2.69
CA ASP A 33 -3.26 -15.40 -3.88
C ASP A 33 -4.33 -14.30 -3.70
N CYS A 34 -3.90 -13.13 -3.23
CA CYS A 34 -4.80 -12.02 -2.92
C CYS A 34 -4.14 -10.66 -3.17
N SER A 35 -4.90 -9.59 -3.00
CA SER A 35 -4.38 -8.23 -3.02
C SER A 35 -4.67 -7.53 -1.69
N TRP A 36 -3.60 -7.09 -1.05
CA TRP A 36 -3.59 -6.29 0.17
C TRP A 36 -3.41 -4.79 -0.11
N SER A 37 -2.96 -4.46 -1.32
CA SER A 37 -2.72 -3.11 -1.78
C SER A 37 -3.88 -2.54 -2.60
N SER A 38 -3.91 -1.21 -2.72
CA SER A 38 -4.86 -0.48 -3.55
C SER A 38 -4.13 0.42 -4.53
N LEU A 39 -4.59 0.45 -5.79
CA LEU A 39 -4.04 1.32 -6.83
C LEU A 39 -4.71 2.69 -6.78
N ILE A 40 -3.92 3.75 -6.62
CA ILE A 40 -4.38 5.13 -6.59
C ILE A 40 -3.69 5.95 -7.67
N THR A 41 -4.45 6.84 -8.32
CA THR A 41 -3.92 7.81 -9.27
C THR A 41 -4.10 9.22 -8.71
N THR A 42 -3.01 9.94 -8.49
CA THR A 42 -3.03 11.29 -7.89
C THR A 42 -1.76 12.06 -8.25
N ASP A 43 -1.78 13.38 -8.11
CA ASP A 43 -0.59 14.23 -8.13
C ASP A 43 -0.08 14.54 -6.71
N ASP A 44 -0.88 14.27 -5.69
CA ASP A 44 -0.54 14.46 -4.27
C ASP A 44 -0.96 13.23 -3.46
N ILE A 45 -0.02 12.29 -3.31
CA ILE A 45 -0.22 11.08 -2.51
C ILE A 45 -0.08 11.36 -1.01
N GLU A 46 0.76 12.32 -0.64
CA GLU A 46 1.03 12.69 0.75
C GLU A 46 -0.21 13.23 1.44
N ALA A 47 -0.98 14.08 0.75
CA ALA A 47 -2.26 14.57 1.28
C ALA A 47 -3.26 13.43 1.53
N ILE A 48 -3.34 12.45 0.63
CA ILE A 48 -4.24 11.30 0.78
C ILE A 48 -3.80 10.42 1.95
N VAL A 49 -2.50 10.09 2.01
CA VAL A 49 -1.93 9.29 3.11
C VAL A 49 -2.17 9.99 4.44
N THR A 50 -1.80 11.27 4.55
CA THR A 50 -1.99 12.07 5.77
C THR A 50 -3.45 12.08 6.23
N ALA A 51 -4.40 12.26 5.30
CA ALA A 51 -5.83 12.21 5.62
C ALA A 51 -6.24 10.84 6.17
N ILE A 52 -5.82 9.73 5.54
CA ILE A 52 -6.15 8.38 6.00
C ILE A 52 -5.54 8.13 7.38
N GLN A 53 -4.28 8.50 7.61
CA GLN A 53 -3.62 8.26 8.89
C GLN A 53 -4.27 9.05 10.02
N ASN A 54 -4.63 10.32 9.78
CA ASN A 54 -5.29 11.17 10.78
C ASN A 54 -6.72 10.72 11.13
N GLU A 55 -7.47 10.20 10.15
CA GLU A 55 -8.86 9.79 10.35
C GLU A 55 -9.00 8.37 10.93
N CYS A 56 -8.01 7.51 10.68
CA CYS A 56 -8.11 6.08 10.99
C CYS A 56 -7.08 5.58 12.02
N ASP A 57 -6.16 6.42 12.50
CA ASP A 57 -5.08 6.05 13.42
C ASP A 57 -4.26 4.83 12.94
N VAL A 58 -3.91 4.82 11.65
CA VAL A 58 -3.12 3.75 11.00
C VAL A 58 -1.87 4.31 10.35
N ASP A 59 -0.84 3.49 10.23
CA ASP A 59 0.33 3.78 9.41
C ASP A 59 0.11 3.20 8.00
N ILE A 60 0.15 4.07 6.99
CA ILE A 60 -0.07 3.69 5.61
C ILE A 60 1.24 3.81 4.83
N SER A 61 1.62 2.71 4.19
CA SER A 61 2.76 2.67 3.28
C SER A 61 2.30 2.86 1.85
N TYR A 62 3.17 3.45 1.03
CA TYR A 62 2.88 3.65 -0.38
C TYR A 62 4.14 3.60 -1.26
N LYS A 63 3.96 3.25 -2.54
CA LYS A 63 5.05 3.18 -3.53
C LYS A 63 4.58 3.71 -4.88
N GLU A 64 5.32 4.67 -5.45
CA GLU A 64 5.11 5.11 -6.83
C GLU A 64 5.43 3.95 -7.78
N ILE A 65 4.52 3.65 -8.70
CA ILE A 65 4.70 2.61 -9.71
C ILE A 65 4.76 3.22 -11.11
N GLN A 66 5.74 2.76 -11.88
CA GLN A 66 5.87 3.11 -13.29
C GLN A 66 5.52 1.86 -14.09
N PHE A 67 4.41 1.91 -14.84
CA PHE A 67 4.20 0.92 -15.89
C PHE A 67 4.99 1.42 -17.10
N PHE A 68 5.97 0.63 -17.54
CA PHE A 68 6.52 0.76 -18.88
C PHE A 68 5.40 0.34 -19.84
N THR A 69 4.82 1.32 -20.56
CA THR A 69 3.99 1.06 -21.74
C THR A 69 4.86 0.72 -22.93
#